data_AF-A0A090EX64-F1
#
_entry.id   AF-A0A090EX64-F1
#
_cell.length_a   1.000
_cell.length_b   1.000
_cell.length_c   1.000
_cell.angle_alpha   90.00
_cell.angle_beta   90.00
_cell.angle_gamma   90.00
#
_symmetry.space_group_name_H-M   'P 1'
#
loop_
_entity.id
_entity.type
_entity.pdbx_description
1 polymer ?
#
loop_
_entity_poly.entity_id
_entity_poly.type
_entity_poly.pdbx_seq_one_letter_code
_entity_poly.pdbx_strand_id
1 'polypeptide(L)'
;MNPACFHRNSELGYHYNTARFVTEKLASCGVNHMETGITEAGIAALVQGERGINLMAGLKADMDALPTHEAPNRTWCSEFRVR
;
A
#
# COMPACT_ATOMS: atom_id res chain seq x y z
N MET A 1 -9.87 -3.58 16.53
CA MET A 1 -8.50 -3.14 16.18
C MET A 1 -8.57 -1.66 15.86
N ASN A 2 -7.81 -0.82 16.56
CA ASN A 2 -7.64 0.58 16.15
C ASN A 2 -7.04 0.54 14.73
N PRO A 3 -7.65 1.13 13.68
CA PRO A 3 -7.04 1.11 12.35
C PRO A 3 -5.87 2.08 12.39
N ALA A 4 -4.76 1.65 12.97
CA ALA A 4 -3.51 2.38 12.96
C ALA A 4 -3.21 2.69 11.48
N CYS A 5 -3.15 3.98 11.17
CA CYS A 5 -2.98 4.48 9.83
C CYS A 5 -1.69 3.92 9.20
N PHE A 6 -1.64 3.90 7.86
CA PHE A 6 -0.50 3.41 7.08
C PHE A 6 0.86 3.93 7.61
N HIS A 7 0.90 5.20 8.04
CA HIS A 7 2.08 5.85 8.60
C HIS A 7 2.56 5.24 9.93
N ARG A 8 1.62 4.86 10.81
CA ARG A 8 1.94 4.31 12.14
C ARG A 8 2.54 2.90 12.05
N ASN A 9 2.12 2.12 11.05
CA ASN A 9 2.54 0.73 10.80
C ASN A 9 3.46 0.62 9.58
N SER A 10 4.42 1.53 9.46
CA SER A 10 5.39 1.54 8.36
C SER A 10 6.27 0.28 8.35
N GLU A 11 6.47 -0.34 7.19
CA GLU A 11 7.28 -1.56 7.02
C GLU A 11 8.43 -1.36 6.02
N LEU A 12 9.59 -1.98 6.27
CA LEU A 12 10.76 -1.94 5.37
C LEU A 12 10.64 -2.91 4.18
N GLY A 13 10.96 -2.48 2.96
CA GLY A 13 11.08 -3.39 1.81
C GLY A 13 9.86 -4.31 1.58
N TYR A 14 10.11 -5.60 1.31
CA TYR A 14 9.13 -6.59 0.85
C TYR A 14 8.26 -7.21 1.96
N HIS A 15 7.69 -6.40 2.86
CA HIS A 15 6.84 -6.90 3.94
C HIS A 15 5.36 -7.03 3.55
N TYR A 16 4.72 -8.09 4.04
CA TYR A 16 3.42 -8.57 3.55
C TYR A 16 2.20 -7.85 4.16
N ASN A 17 2.31 -7.16 5.30
CA ASN A 17 1.10 -6.56 5.92
C ASN A 17 0.66 -5.30 5.18
N THR A 18 1.61 -4.49 4.72
CA THR A 18 1.37 -3.29 3.93
C THR A 18 0.73 -3.66 2.59
N ALA A 19 1.28 -4.67 1.91
CA ALA A 19 0.70 -5.21 0.68
C ALA A 19 -0.72 -5.75 0.90
N ARG A 20 -0.94 -6.49 1.99
CA ARG A 20 -2.28 -6.99 2.36
C ARG A 20 -3.26 -5.84 2.60
N PHE A 21 -2.87 -4.82 3.36
CA PHE A 21 -3.71 -3.65 3.63
C PHE A 21 -4.11 -2.92 2.34
N VAL A 22 -3.15 -2.69 1.43
CA VAL A 22 -3.43 -2.04 0.13
C VAL A 22 -4.36 -2.90 -0.71
N THR A 23 -4.15 -4.22 -0.76
CA THR A 23 -5.01 -5.17 -1.48
C THR A 23 -6.44 -5.14 -0.95
N GLU A 24 -6.61 -5.21 0.38
CA GLU A 24 -7.93 -5.13 1.03
C GLU A 24 -8.63 -3.79 0.74
N LYS A 25 -7.88 -2.68 0.68
CA LYS A 25 -8.42 -1.37 0.33
C LYS A 25 -8.84 -1.28 -1.13
N LEU A 26 -8.01 -1.74 -2.07
CA LEU A 26 -8.35 -1.79 -3.48
C LEU A 26 -9.61 -2.62 -3.72
N ALA A 27 -9.71 -3.79 -3.10
CA ALA A 27 -10.90 -4.64 -3.14
C ALA A 27 -12.13 -3.90 -2.58
N SER A 28 -12.00 -3.20 -1.45
CA SER A 28 -13.10 -2.43 -0.86
C SER A 28 -13.57 -1.25 -1.74
N CYS A 29 -12.70 -0.75 -2.61
CA CYS A 29 -13.03 0.27 -3.61
C CYS A 29 -13.66 -0.29 -4.89
N GLY A 30 -13.91 -1.61 -4.96
CA GLY A 30 -14.51 -2.27 -6.11
C GLY A 30 -13.52 -2.64 -7.22
N VAL A 31 -12.22 -2.55 -6.96
CA VAL A 31 -11.21 -3.02 -7.91
C VAL A 31 -11.20 -4.55 -7.89
N ASN A 32 -11.61 -5.17 -8.98
CA ASN A 32 -11.81 -6.62 -9.11
C ASN A 32 -10.75 -7.31 -9.97
N HIS A 33 -9.95 -6.55 -10.71
CA HIS A 33 -8.82 -7.05 -11.50
C HIS A 33 -7.51 -6.62 -10.85
N MET A 34 -6.87 -7.53 -10.13
CA MET A 34 -5.59 -7.28 -9.48
C MET A 34 -4.73 -8.54 -9.42
N GLU A 35 -3.43 -8.36 -9.57
CA GLU A 35 -2.39 -9.36 -9.35
C GLU A 35 -1.55 -8.92 -8.15
N THR A 36 -1.34 -9.83 -7.20
CA THR A 36 -0.55 -9.61 -5.99
C THR A 36 0.64 -10.58 -5.94
N GLY A 37 1.64 -10.27 -5.13
CA GLY A 37 2.84 -11.11 -5.00
C GLY A 37 3.84 -10.93 -6.15
N ILE A 38 3.69 -9.86 -6.95
CA ILE A 38 4.65 -9.50 -7.98
C ILE A 38 5.95 -9.10 -7.27
N THR A 39 7.04 -9.84 -7.50
CA THR A 39 8.30 -9.66 -6.76
C THR A 39 8.04 -9.59 -5.24
N GLU A 40 7.40 -10.64 -4.70
CA GLU A 40 7.06 -10.85 -3.28
C GLU A 40 5.87 -10.04 -2.75
N ALA A 41 5.93 -8.71 -2.78
CA ALA A 41 4.92 -7.85 -2.16
C ALA A 41 4.18 -6.93 -3.16
N GLY A 42 4.66 -6.82 -4.40
CA GLY A 42 4.12 -5.91 -5.40
C GLY A 42 2.68 -6.23 -5.79
N ILE A 43 1.96 -5.16 -6.16
CA ILE A 43 0.54 -5.20 -6.54
C ILE A 43 0.39 -4.45 -7.86
N ALA A 44 -0.25 -5.09 -8.84
CA ALA A 44 -0.73 -4.45 -10.05
C ALA A 44 -2.25 -4.56 -10.10
N ALA A 45 -2.95 -3.45 -10.35
CA ALA A 45 -4.41 -3.42 -10.38
C ALA A 45 -4.90 -2.64 -11.59
N LEU A 46 -6.01 -3.12 -12.18
CA LEU A 46 -6.64 -2.51 -13.33
C LEU A 46 -8.03 -2.01 -12.93
N VAL A 47 -8.25 -0.71 -13.14
CA VAL A 47 -9.58 -0.09 -13.05
C VAL A 47 -10.07 0.11 -14.48
N GLN A 48 -11.04 -0.70 -14.89
CA GLN A 48 -11.63 -0.61 -16.23
C GLN A 48 -12.89 0.27 -16.21
N GLY A 49 -12.87 1.35 -17.00
CA GLY A 49 -14.05 2.17 -17.21
C GLY A 49 -15.09 1.49 -18.11
N GLU A 50 -16.34 1.91 -18.00
CA GLU A 50 -17.48 1.30 -18.71
C GLU A 50 -17.43 1.49 -20.24
N ARG A 51 -16.67 2.48 -20.73
CA ARG A 51 -16.62 2.86 -22.16
C ARG A 51 -15.67 2.03 -23.01
N GLY A 52 -15.12 0.93 -22.47
CA GLY A 52 -14.15 0.08 -23.16
C GLY A 52 -12.73 0.63 -23.17
N ILE A 53 -11.81 -0.11 -23.81
CA ILE A 53 -10.37 0.17 -23.80
C ILE A 53 -10.03 1.10 -24.97
N ASN A 54 -10.15 2.41 -24.73
CA ASN A 54 -9.79 3.43 -25.73
C ASN A 54 -8.52 4.20 -25.34
N LEU A 55 -8.22 4.27 -24.04
CA LEU A 55 -7.06 4.94 -23.46
C LEU A 55 -6.68 4.25 -22.16
N MET A 56 -5.38 4.14 -21.89
CA MET A 56 -4.84 3.59 -20.64
C MET A 56 -3.80 4.54 -20.07
N ALA A 57 -3.87 4.78 -18.76
CA ALA A 57 -2.89 5.54 -18.01
C ALA A 57 -2.37 4.68 -16.84
N GLY A 58 -1.05 4.70 -16.63
CA GLY A 58 -0.42 4.02 -15.50
C GLY A 58 -0.21 4.95 -14.32
N LEU A 59 -0.48 4.47 -13.12
CA LEU A 59 -0.13 5.13 -11.86
C LEU A 59 0.78 4.20 -11.06
N LYS A 60 1.87 4.76 -10.51
CA LYS A 60 2.80 4.03 -9.64
C LYS A 60 2.87 4.74 -8.29
N ALA A 61 2.80 3.96 -7.22
CA ALA A 61 3.09 4.40 -5.86
C ALA A 61 3.92 3.33 -5.16
N ASP A 62 4.99 3.76 -4.50
CA ASP A 62 5.82 2.89 -3.66
C ASP A 62 5.25 2.89 -2.23
N MET A 63 5.40 1.78 -1.50
CA MET A 63 4.73 1.54 -0.22
C MET A 63 5.66 1.17 0.93
N ASP A 64 6.96 1.03 0.67
CA ASP A 64 7.96 0.72 1.68
C ASP A 64 8.41 1.96 2.46
N ALA A 65 8.89 1.72 3.67
CA ALA A 65 9.41 2.72 4.57
C ALA A 65 10.95 2.67 4.64
N LEU A 66 11.52 3.70 5.29
CA LEU A 66 12.96 3.81 5.51
C LEU A 66 13.36 3.37 6.94
N PRO A 67 14.57 2.85 7.13
CA PRO A 67 15.08 2.49 8.45
C PRO A 67 15.58 3.73 9.19
N THR A 68 14.66 4.60 9.61
CA THR A 68 14.97 5.83 10.35
C THR A 68 14.01 6.05 11.51
N HIS A 69 14.46 6.78 12.52
CA HIS A 69 13.59 7.21 13.61
C HIS A 69 12.84 8.47 13.22
N GLU A 70 11.51 8.41 13.29
CA GLU A 70 10.67 9.58 13.08
C GLU A 70 10.79 10.57 14.24
N ALA A 71 10.92 11.86 13.93
CA ALA A 71 10.93 12.92 14.93
C ALA A 71 9.53 13.01 15.58
N PRO A 72 9.40 12.83 16.91
CA PRO A 72 8.11 12.73 17.56
C PRO A 72 7.42 14.10 17.62
N ASN A 73 6.30 14.27 16.90
CA ASN A 73 5.43 15.44 17.08
C ASN A 73 3.96 15.23 16.67
N ARG A 74 3.56 14.06 16.15
CA ARG A 74 2.18 13.77 15.72
C ARG A 74 1.59 12.54 16.39
N THR A 75 0.27 12.50 16.48
CA THR A 75 -0.51 11.35 16.95
C THR A 75 -0.60 10.22 15.92
N TRP A 76 0.22 10.22 14.86
CA TRP A 76 0.26 9.17 13.85
C TRP A 76 1.68 8.76 13.48
N CYS A 77 2.69 9.22 14.22
CA CYS A 77 4.08 8.81 13.99
C CYS A 77 4.21 7.28 14.00
N SER A 78 5.12 6.79 13.18
CA SER A 78 5.54 5.40 13.07
C SER A 78 5.94 4.84 14.44
N GLU A 79 5.45 3.64 14.74
CA GLU A 79 5.85 2.87 15.92
C GLU A 79 7.11 2.04 15.67
N PHE A 80 7.56 2.00 14.41
CA PHE A 80 8.75 1.28 13.99
C PHE A 80 10.00 1.84 14.68
N ARG A 81 10.67 1.00 15.48
CA ARG A 81 12.00 1.26 16.03
C ARG A 81 13.01 0.44 15.26
N VAL A 82 13.91 1.12 14.55
CA VAL A 82 15.18 0.54 14.09
C VAL A 82 15.89 -0.01 15.33
N ARG A 83 16.22 -1.30 15.33
CA ARG A 83 17.06 -1.92 16.38
C ARG A 83 18.52 -1.59 16.13
#